data_AF-A0A973I1F7-F1
#
_entry.id   AF-A0A973I1F7-F1
#
_cell.length_a   1.000
_cell.length_b   1.000
_cell.length_c   1.000
_cell.angle_alpha   90.00
_cell.angle_beta   90.00
_cell.angle_gamma   90.00
#
_symmetry.space_group_name_H-M   'P 1'
#
loop_
_entity.id
_entity.type
_entity.pdbx_description
1 polymer ?
#
loop_
_entity_poly.entity_id
_entity_poly.type
_entity_poly.pdbx_seq_one_letter_code
_entity_poly.pdbx_strand_id
1 'polypeptide(L)'
;MSQFTLITGDIVSYDSNQVATINATGEIKINRFAEPLFIPDSAKAAIELGRLDDNLFNLKKLLRSGYADPCPTTRVLIETTHPLPEINGLLIKRRFSIIDFCSAEIEKSHSKAVLDALLELEYVQQIQLDEVMQLQPPVQLSKQ
;
A
#
# COMPACT_ATOMS: atom_id res chain seq x y z
N MET A 1 17.84 -6.44 -5.38
CA MET A 1 16.79 -6.76 -4.39
C MET A 1 16.25 -5.49 -3.75
N SER A 2 14.93 -5.27 -3.82
CA SER A 2 14.26 -4.11 -3.21
C SER A 2 13.40 -4.58 -2.04
N GLN A 3 13.46 -3.86 -0.93
CA GLN A 3 12.61 -4.13 0.24
C GLN A 3 11.32 -3.32 0.18
N PHE A 4 10.24 -3.89 0.68
CA PHE A 4 8.93 -3.29 0.79
C PHE A 4 8.37 -3.50 2.20
N THR A 5 7.98 -2.41 2.84
CA THR A 5 7.01 -2.39 3.92
C THR A 5 5.62 -2.23 3.30
N LEU A 6 4.80 -3.27 3.44
CA LEU A 6 3.44 -3.33 2.90
C LEU A 6 2.47 -2.53 3.77
N ILE A 7 1.27 -2.26 3.24
CA ILE A 7 0.23 -1.50 3.97
C ILE A 7 -0.21 -2.18 5.28
N THR A 8 -0.01 -3.50 5.39
CA THR A 8 -0.22 -4.29 6.61
C THR A 8 0.91 -4.18 7.63
N GLY A 9 2.01 -3.50 7.29
CA GLY A 9 3.24 -3.42 8.08
C GLY A 9 4.22 -4.58 7.87
N ASP A 10 3.83 -5.59 7.09
CA ASP A 10 4.68 -6.73 6.74
C ASP A 10 5.87 -6.29 5.89
N ILE A 11 7.04 -6.91 6.11
CA ILE A 11 8.27 -6.60 5.38
C ILE A 11 8.69 -7.77 4.51
N VAL A 12 8.85 -7.50 3.22
CA VAL A 12 9.31 -8.46 2.21
C VAL A 12 10.40 -7.88 1.32
N SER A 13 11.21 -8.75 0.75
CA SER A 13 12.17 -8.43 -0.31
C SER A 13 11.68 -9.00 -1.63
N TYR A 14 11.89 -8.25 -2.70
CA TYR A 14 11.52 -8.63 -4.05
C TYR A 14 12.67 -8.40 -5.03
N ASP A 15 12.95 -9.43 -5.83
CA ASP A 15 13.91 -9.38 -6.93
C ASP A 15 13.49 -10.36 -8.02
N SER A 16 13.50 -9.92 -9.28
CA SER A 16 13.35 -10.83 -10.42
C SER A 16 12.16 -11.81 -10.33
N ASN A 17 10.99 -11.31 -9.88
CA ASN A 17 9.76 -12.09 -9.62
C ASN A 17 9.83 -13.09 -8.45
N GLN A 18 10.88 -13.06 -7.64
CA GLN A 18 10.99 -13.83 -6.41
C GLN A 18 10.69 -12.95 -5.20
N VAL A 19 9.94 -13.50 -4.25
CA VAL A 19 9.60 -12.87 -2.98
C VAL A 19 10.33 -13.61 -1.86
N ALA A 20 11.01 -12.87 -1.00
CA ALA A 20 11.58 -13.38 0.24
C ALA A 20 10.93 -12.64 1.42
N THR A 21 10.31 -13.37 2.34
CA THR A 21 9.74 -12.80 3.56
C THR A 21 10.85 -12.45 4.55
N ILE A 22 10.78 -11.25 5.16
CA ILE A 22 11.72 -10.83 6.21
C ILE A 22 10.99 -10.82 7.55
N ASN A 23 9.88 -10.11 7.61
CA ASN A 23 8.98 -10.06 8.76
C ASN A 23 7.55 -10.06 8.22
N ALA A 24 7.14 -11.21 7.70
CA ALA A 24 5.84 -11.38 7.06
C ALA A 24 5.43 -12.86 7.07
N THR A 25 4.13 -13.10 7.29
CA THR A 25 3.50 -14.40 7.02
C THR A 25 2.43 -14.22 5.97
N GLY A 26 2.35 -15.16 5.02
CA GLY A 26 1.44 -15.05 3.89
C GLY A 26 1.79 -16.02 2.79
N GLU A 27 1.15 -15.82 1.63
CA GLU A 27 1.29 -16.70 0.48
C GLU A 27 1.41 -15.91 -0.82
N ILE A 28 2.01 -16.55 -1.84
CA ILE A 28 2.00 -16.00 -3.19
C ILE A 28 0.70 -16.47 -3.86
N LYS A 29 -0.12 -15.51 -4.30
CA LYS A 29 -1.34 -15.74 -5.06
C LYS A 29 -1.19 -15.18 -6.47
N ILE A 30 -1.73 -15.88 -7.46
CA ILE A 30 -1.84 -15.36 -8.83
C ILE A 30 -3.19 -14.69 -9.00
N ASN A 31 -3.20 -13.41 -9.38
CA ASN A 31 -4.45 -12.68 -9.62
C ASN A 31 -5.06 -13.04 -10.99
N ARG A 32 -6.24 -12.48 -11.28
CA ARG A 32 -6.96 -12.72 -12.56
C ARG A 32 -6.19 -12.28 -13.81
N PHE A 33 -5.14 -11.47 -13.64
CA PHE A 33 -4.28 -10.96 -14.72
C PHE A 33 -2.96 -11.76 -14.84
N ALA A 34 -2.86 -12.92 -14.18
CA ALA A 34 -1.66 -13.75 -14.13
C ALA A 34 -0.44 -13.07 -13.48
N GLU A 35 -0.68 -12.14 -12.55
CA GLU A 35 0.37 -11.44 -11.81
C GLU A 35 0.54 -12.05 -10.42
N PRO A 36 1.79 -12.28 -9.97
CA PRO A 36 2.05 -12.76 -8.61
C PRO A 36 1.90 -11.63 -7.59
N LEU A 37 1.11 -11.90 -6.55
CA LEU A 37 0.89 -11.05 -5.40
C LEU A 37 1.40 -11.77 -4.15
N PHE A 38 2.05 -11.05 -3.24
CA PHE A 38 2.33 -11.60 -1.91
C PHE A 38 1.23 -11.14 -0.97
N ILE A 39 0.31 -12.04 -0.59
CA ILE A 39 -0.83 -11.71 0.28
C ILE A 39 -0.48 -12.05 1.73
N PRO A 40 -0.30 -11.05 2.61
CA PRO A 40 -0.11 -11.31 4.03
C PRO A 40 -1.37 -11.93 4.64
N ASP A 41 -1.20 -12.81 5.63
CA ASP A 41 -2.33 -13.46 6.29
C ASP A 41 -3.31 -12.45 6.91
N SER A 42 -2.78 -11.34 7.42
CA SER A 42 -3.53 -10.21 8.00
C SER A 42 -4.44 -9.49 7.00
N ALA A 43 -4.15 -9.57 5.69
CA ALA A 43 -4.93 -8.91 4.64
C ALA A 43 -6.03 -9.79 4.05
N LYS A 44 -5.95 -11.12 4.19
CA LYS A 44 -6.81 -12.08 3.47
C LYS A 44 -8.29 -11.76 3.59
N ALA A 45 -8.79 -11.61 4.82
CA ALA A 45 -10.20 -11.34 5.09
C ALA A 45 -10.67 -10.01 4.48
N ALA A 46 -9.84 -8.96 4.57
CA ALA A 46 -10.19 -7.64 4.04
C ALA A 46 -10.21 -7.62 2.50
N ILE A 47 -9.32 -8.39 1.85
CA ILE A 47 -9.32 -8.58 0.39
C ILE A 47 -10.57 -9.38 -0.03
N GLU A 48 -10.90 -10.47 0.67
CA GLU A 48 -12.09 -11.29 0.36
C GLU A 48 -13.39 -10.50 0.48
N LEU A 49 -13.47 -9.57 1.43
CA LEU A 49 -14.59 -8.65 1.60
C LEU A 49 -14.56 -7.46 0.63
N GLY A 50 -13.55 -7.35 -0.24
CA GLY A 50 -13.41 -6.25 -1.21
C GLY A 50 -12.95 -4.92 -0.62
N ARG A 51 -12.59 -4.89 0.68
CA ARG A 51 -12.16 -3.67 1.38
C ARG A 51 -10.73 -3.27 1.05
N LEU A 52 -9.89 -4.22 0.63
CA LEU A 52 -8.55 -3.96 0.11
C LEU A 52 -8.45 -4.47 -1.32
N ASP A 53 -7.98 -3.62 -2.22
CA ASP A 53 -7.61 -4.04 -3.57
C ASP A 53 -6.32 -4.87 -3.54
N ASP A 54 -6.27 -5.93 -4.34
CA ASP A 54 -5.16 -6.87 -4.33
C ASP A 54 -3.86 -6.28 -4.91
N ASN A 55 -3.93 -5.19 -5.68
CA ASN A 55 -2.75 -4.49 -6.20
C ASN A 55 -1.95 -3.75 -5.12
N LEU A 56 -2.53 -3.53 -3.94
CA LEU A 56 -1.77 -3.09 -2.75
C LEU A 56 -0.64 -4.06 -2.40
N PHE A 57 -0.73 -5.31 -2.87
CA PHE A 57 0.19 -6.41 -2.60
C PHE A 57 0.94 -6.90 -3.85
N ASN A 58 0.83 -6.15 -4.95
CA ASN A 58 1.53 -6.43 -6.20
C ASN A 58 2.92 -5.81 -6.18
N LEU A 59 3.92 -6.58 -5.72
CA LEU A 59 5.30 -6.10 -5.55
C LEU A 59 5.92 -5.55 -6.84
N LYS A 60 5.53 -6.08 -8.00
CA LYS A 60 5.96 -5.57 -9.30
C LYS A 60 5.39 -4.18 -9.58
N LYS A 61 4.10 -3.95 -9.30
CA LYS A 61 3.48 -2.63 -9.41
C LYS A 61 4.06 -1.65 -8.39
N LEU A 62 4.20 -2.07 -7.14
CA LEU A 62 4.82 -1.24 -6.09
C LEU A 62 6.24 -0.81 -6.48
N LEU A 63 7.05 -1.73 -7.04
CA LEU A 63 8.38 -1.42 -7.55
C LEU A 63 8.33 -0.39 -8.68
N ARG A 64 7.46 -0.61 -9.67
CA ARG A 64 7.31 0.29 -10.83
C ARG A 64 6.82 1.68 -10.44
N SER A 65 5.96 1.77 -9.44
CA SER A 65 5.42 3.03 -8.93
C SER A 65 6.34 3.70 -7.91
N GLY A 66 7.48 3.11 -7.53
CA GLY A 66 8.48 3.72 -6.66
C GLY A 66 8.21 3.60 -5.16
N TYR A 67 7.42 2.60 -4.74
CA TYR A 67 7.05 2.37 -3.33
C TYR A 67 7.97 1.38 -2.59
N ALA A 68 9.21 1.15 -3.06
CA ALA A 68 10.21 0.43 -2.26
C ALA A 68 10.65 1.27 -1.03
N ASP A 69 11.30 0.66 -0.05
CA ASP A 69 11.62 1.28 1.25
C ASP A 69 12.58 2.48 1.32
N PRO A 70 13.29 2.95 0.28
CA PRO A 70 13.81 4.33 0.38
C PRO A 70 12.69 5.38 0.31
N CYS A 71 11.50 5.03 -0.20
CA CYS A 71 10.32 5.90 -0.17
C CYS A 71 9.55 5.68 1.14
N PRO A 72 9.35 6.73 1.98
CA PRO A 72 8.78 6.58 3.32
C PRO A 72 7.27 6.41 3.34
N THR A 73 6.59 6.60 2.22
CA THR A 73 5.13 6.63 2.13
C THR A 73 4.61 5.76 0.99
N THR A 74 3.44 5.19 1.18
CA THR A 74 2.65 4.54 0.12
C THR A 74 1.45 5.43 -0.19
N ARG A 75 1.19 5.75 -1.47
CA ARG A 75 -0.03 6.48 -1.85
C ARG A 75 -1.18 5.55 -2.13
N VAL A 76 -2.33 5.89 -1.59
CA VAL A 76 -3.57 5.14 -1.73
C VAL A 76 -4.71 6.06 -2.13
N LEU A 77 -5.70 5.46 -2.78
CA LEU A 77 -7.04 6.01 -2.90
C LEU A 77 -7.93 5.29 -1.90
N ILE A 78 -8.67 6.06 -1.12
CA ILE A 78 -9.60 5.55 -0.10
C ILE A 78 -11.00 5.96 -0.52
N GLU A 79 -11.84 4.96 -0.79
CA GLU A 79 -13.26 5.14 -1.05
C GLU A 79 -13.99 5.39 0.27
N THR A 80 -14.59 6.57 0.40
CA THR A 80 -15.25 6.98 1.64
C THR A 80 -16.33 8.02 1.41
N THR A 81 -17.45 7.84 2.11
CA THR A 81 -18.61 8.74 2.06
C THR A 81 -18.49 9.92 3.04
N HIS A 82 -17.55 9.86 3.99
CA HIS A 82 -17.38 10.86 5.04
C HIS A 82 -15.92 11.35 5.10
N PRO A 83 -15.65 12.56 5.64
CA PRO A 83 -14.28 12.95 5.93
C PRO A 83 -13.61 11.94 6.86
N LEU A 84 -12.37 11.55 6.55
CA LEU A 84 -11.57 10.72 7.44
C LEU A 84 -11.13 11.53 8.67
N PRO A 85 -11.09 10.93 9.87
CA PRO A 85 -10.56 11.57 11.06
C PRO A 85 -9.05 11.77 10.95
N GLU A 86 -8.47 12.55 11.86
CA GLU A 86 -7.02 12.62 11.98
C GLU A 86 -6.49 11.26 12.48
N ILE A 87 -5.63 10.63 11.68
CA ILE A 87 -4.96 9.36 12.00
C ILE A 87 -3.46 9.60 11.86
N ASN A 88 -2.69 9.31 12.91
CA ASN A 88 -1.25 9.48 12.88
C ASN A 88 -0.60 8.63 11.77
N GLY A 89 0.23 9.24 10.93
CA GLY A 89 0.83 8.58 9.76
C GLY A 89 -0.05 8.54 8.51
N LEU A 90 -1.25 9.15 8.52
CA LEU A 90 -2.11 9.33 7.35
C LEU A 90 -2.16 10.82 6.96
N LEU A 91 -1.79 11.13 5.72
CA LEU A 91 -1.87 12.48 5.18
C LEU A 91 -2.81 12.53 3.97
N ILE A 92 -3.97 13.17 4.13
CA ILE A 92 -4.91 13.39 3.02
C ILE A 92 -4.37 14.47 2.09
N LYS A 93 -4.07 14.10 0.83
CA LYS A 93 -3.58 15.03 -0.19
C LYS A 93 -4.70 15.76 -0.92
N ARG A 94 -5.77 15.03 -1.20
CA ARG A 94 -6.90 15.54 -1.96
C ARG A 94 -8.15 14.75 -1.63
N ARG A 95 -9.26 15.45 -1.44
CA ARG A 95 -10.60 14.87 -1.52
C ARG A 95 -11.21 15.20 -2.88
N PHE A 96 -11.79 14.22 -3.53
CA PHE A 96 -12.51 14.45 -4.79
C PHE A 96 -13.94 14.90 -4.46
N SER A 97 -14.43 15.91 -5.17
CA SER A 97 -15.75 16.51 -4.90
C SER A 97 -16.90 15.83 -5.65
N ILE A 98 -16.60 15.02 -6.66
CA ILE A 98 -17.57 14.39 -7.57
C ILE A 98 -17.68 12.88 -7.32
N ILE A 99 -16.63 12.28 -6.77
CA ILE A 99 -16.55 10.86 -6.46
C ILE A 99 -16.18 10.69 -4.99
N ASP A 100 -16.68 9.63 -4.36
CA ASP A 100 -16.46 9.32 -2.94
C ASP A 100 -15.07 8.74 -2.69
N PHE A 101 -14.03 9.45 -3.15
CA PHE A 101 -12.63 9.07 -2.94
C PHE A 101 -11.83 10.21 -2.33
N CYS A 102 -10.76 9.83 -1.64
CA CYS A 102 -9.65 10.72 -1.34
C CYS A 102 -8.32 10.05 -1.69
N SER A 103 -7.34 10.86 -2.11
CA SER A 103 -5.94 10.45 -2.25
C SER A 103 -5.21 10.78 -0.96
N ALA A 104 -4.47 9.80 -0.44
CA ALA A 104 -3.75 9.91 0.80
C ALA A 104 -2.35 9.27 0.71
N GLU A 105 -1.44 9.75 1.54
CA GLU A 105 -0.16 9.12 1.83
C GLU A 105 -0.25 8.42 3.19
N ILE A 106 0.19 7.15 3.22
CA ILE A 106 0.37 6.39 4.45
C ILE A 106 1.86 6.26 4.70
N GLU A 107 2.33 6.73 5.85
CA GLU A 107 3.70 6.52 6.30
C GLU A 107 3.96 5.03 6.58
N LYS A 108 5.06 4.51 6.06
CA LYS A 108 5.41 3.09 6.22
C LYS A 108 5.67 2.69 7.66
N SER A 109 6.26 3.59 8.45
CA SER A 109 6.45 3.40 9.89
C SER A 109 5.13 3.25 10.67
N HIS A 110 4.01 3.70 10.08
CA HIS A 110 2.68 3.67 10.69
C HIS A 110 1.68 2.81 9.92
N SER A 111 2.10 2.09 8.87
CA SER A 111 1.19 1.45 7.90
C SER A 111 0.16 0.56 8.54
N LYS A 112 0.57 -0.35 9.43
CA LYS A 112 -0.36 -1.24 10.14
C LYS A 112 -1.39 -0.47 10.97
N ALA A 113 -0.94 0.48 11.78
CA ALA A 113 -1.82 1.24 12.66
C ALA A 113 -2.83 2.09 11.88
N VAL A 114 -2.39 2.70 10.77
CA VAL A 114 -3.27 3.44 9.87
C VAL A 114 -4.28 2.51 9.20
N LEU A 115 -3.83 1.36 8.69
CA LEU A 115 -4.71 0.39 8.04
C LEU A 115 -5.77 -0.14 9.01
N ASP A 116 -5.38 -0.56 10.21
CA ASP A 116 -6.29 -1.05 11.24
C ASP A 116 -7.35 0.02 11.57
N ALA A 117 -6.93 1.27 11.80
CA ALA A 117 -7.84 2.39 12.07
C ALA A 117 -8.80 2.67 10.91
N LEU A 118 -8.33 2.65 9.66
CA LEU A 118 -9.19 2.83 8.48
C LEU A 118 -10.19 1.69 8.32
N LEU A 119 -9.78 0.46 8.63
CA LEU A 119 -10.67 -0.71 8.53
C LEU A 119 -11.74 -0.72 9.64
N GLU A 120 -11.56 -0.03 10.77
CA GLU A 120 -12.62 0.12 11.78
C GLU A 120 -13.73 1.09 11.36
N LEU A 121 -13.48 1.95 10.37
CA LEU A 121 -14.46 2.93 9.90
C LEU A 121 -15.45 2.29 8.91
N GLU A 122 -16.71 2.20 9.31
CA GLU A 122 -17.79 1.62 8.47
C GLU A 122 -18.02 2.37 7.16
N TYR A 123 -17.70 3.66 7.14
CA TYR A 123 -17.80 4.53 5.97
C TYR A 123 -16.56 4.51 5.06
N VAL A 124 -15.56 3.66 5.37
CA VAL A 124 -14.44 3.34 4.47
C VAL A 124 -14.77 2.04 3.74
N GLN A 125 -15.09 2.16 2.46
CA GLN A 125 -15.60 1.07 1.63
C GLN A 125 -14.46 0.23 1.04
N GLN A 126 -13.46 0.90 0.47
CA GLN A 126 -12.34 0.26 -0.19
C GLN A 126 -11.07 1.12 -0.09
N ILE A 127 -9.91 0.47 0.01
CA ILE A 127 -8.59 1.08 -0.12
C ILE A 127 -7.90 0.43 -1.31
N GLN A 128 -7.36 1.25 -2.21
CA GLN A 128 -6.65 0.81 -3.40
C GLN A 128 -5.36 1.61 -3.61
N LEU A 129 -4.43 1.06 -4.38
CA LEU A 129 -3.20 1.74 -4.74
C LEU A 129 -3.53 2.96 -5.63
N ASP A 130 -2.93 4.12 -5.37
CA ASP A 130 -3.13 5.31 -6.24
C ASP A 130 -2.50 5.10 -7.64
N GLU A 131 -1.62 4.10 -7.77
CA GLU A 131 -0.88 3.68 -8.99
C GLU A 131 -0.04 4.78 -9.69
N VAL A 132 -0.20 6.05 -9.30
CA VAL A 132 0.61 7.17 -9.78
C VAL A 132 2.09 6.88 -9.52
N MET A 133 2.89 6.89 -10.59
CA MET A 133 4.33 6.73 -10.49
C MET A 133 4.92 7.86 -9.65
N GLN A 134 5.61 7.51 -8.57
CA GLN A 134 6.40 8.48 -7.83
C GLN A 134 7.60 8.88 -8.69
N LEU A 135 7.77 10.18 -8.91
CA LEU A 135 9.03 10.69 -9.42
C LEU A 135 10.10 10.33 -8.38
N GLN A 136 11.08 9.52 -8.77
CA GLN A 136 12.17 9.18 -7.87
C GLN A 136 12.82 10.47 -7.38
N PRO A 137 13.05 10.65 -6.07
CA PRO A 137 13.89 11.74 -5.63
C PRO A 137 15.24 11.63 -6.35
N PRO A 138 15.83 12.76 -6.82
CA PRO A 138 17.11 12.71 -7.49
C PRO A 138 18.10 11.95 -6.61
N VAL A 139 18.75 10.94 -7.18
CA VAL A 139 19.81 10.20 -6.50
C VAL A 139 20.80 11.24 -5.99
N GLN A 140 20.88 11.41 -4.66
CA GLN A 140 22.02 12.10 -4.08
C GLN A 140 23.22 11.24 -4.43
N LEU A 141 23.93 11.61 -5.49
CA LEU A 141 25.29 11.15 -5.72
C LEU A 141 26.05 11.52 -4.45
N SER A 142 26.29 10.54 -3.60
CA SER A 142 27.24 10.65 -2.50
C SER A 142 28.53 11.14 -3.13
N LYS A 143 28.92 12.39 -2.85
CA LYS A 143 30.30 12.81 -3.08
C LYS A 143 31.11 12.07 -2.04
N GLN A 144 31.69 10.92 -2.42
CA GLN A 144 32.98 10.41 -1.94
C GLN A 144 33.37 9.15 -2.72
#